data_AF-A0AAW5P5F0-F1
#
_entry.id   AF-A0AAW5P5F0-F1
#
_cell.length_a   1.000
_cell.length_b   1.000
_cell.length_c   1.000
_cell.angle_alpha   90.00
_cell.angle_beta   90.00
_cell.angle_gamma   90.00
#
_symmetry.space_group_name_H-M   'P 1'
#
loop_
_entity.id
_entity.type
_entity.pdbx_description
1 polymer ?
#
loop_
_entity_poly.entity_id
_entity_poly.type
_entity_poly.pdbx_seq_one_letter_code
_entity_poly.pdbx_strand_id
1 'polypeptide(L)'
;MPLVQTLRERLRGYRPRLEAVVFGLSLLGVLDVVHLLIQQARTFENGCLGGSALGGGSSIFDCAAVTAGAGSKLLGVPNTTWGLGFYGMVGVLTVAVFWVVPKVRAWIHGARIGLLTGGIAYSAYLTYLQIGPLGTLCLLCLGSALITTLLFAGQVALLASSPTSPPDSMSSRLVKRQVALFVYCAAAAAVLVGMDLVYFDETSAAAPQPRSASESAAPAQCELDDSKTPLQDQGASLVGFQDITAGSNEAGVTVIEYFDPNCPHCKDFHQVMKQVVEAHRDEVRFVYKPFPLRRSSLPEIQALYVAAQSDKFNEMLEAQYARQGPGGIGMQDLRAIAEEIDLDPSVLSERVEQNEYWDQVLQQRKRAVKVGVDSTPTVLINGHFVESRTQKCLNTFIEQAKSGTLGGTASG
;
A
#
# COMPACT_ATOMS: atom_id res chain seq x y z
N MET A 1 -5.13 3.65 50.45
CA MET A 1 -4.06 4.66 50.35
C MET A 1 -2.64 4.22 50.78
N PRO A 2 -2.39 3.27 51.72
CA PRO A 2 -1.00 2.94 52.10
C PRO A 2 -0.22 2.26 50.97
N LEU A 3 -0.87 1.38 50.20
CA LEU A 3 -0.26 0.62 49.10
C LEU A 3 0.37 1.53 48.03
N VAL A 4 -0.27 2.67 47.71
CA VAL A 4 0.22 3.64 46.71
C VAL A 4 1.46 4.39 47.22
N GLN A 5 1.51 4.72 48.51
CA GLN A 5 2.66 5.39 49.13
C GLN A 5 3.86 4.44 49.22
N THR A 6 3.65 3.18 49.62
CA THR A 6 4.70 2.16 49.66
C THR A 6 5.26 1.88 48.26
N LEU A 7 4.40 1.84 47.23
CA LEU A 7 4.83 1.66 45.84
C LEU A 7 5.66 2.85 45.33
N ARG A 8 5.27 4.07 45.70
CA ARG A 8 5.97 5.32 45.34
C ARG A 8 7.36 5.41 45.97
N GLU A 9 7.51 5.04 47.24
CA GLU A 9 8.82 5.03 47.91
C GLU A 9 9.76 3.99 47.30
N ARG A 10 9.23 2.79 47.00
CA ARG A 10 10.00 1.73 46.34
C ARG A 10 10.50 2.18 44.96
N LEU A 11 9.65 2.82 44.15
CA LEU A 11 9.99 3.33 42.82
C LEU A 11 11.05 4.44 42.85
N ARG A 12 11.12 5.23 43.93
CA ARG A 12 12.09 6.35 44.07
C ARG A 12 13.54 5.88 44.02
N GLY A 13 13.84 4.71 44.59
CA GLY A 13 15.18 4.08 44.54
C GLY A 13 15.59 3.59 43.14
N TYR A 14 14.62 3.34 42.25
CA TYR A 14 14.88 2.86 40.88
C TYR A 14 14.94 3.98 39.84
N ARG A 15 14.74 5.24 40.21
CA ARG A 15 14.70 6.38 39.27
C ARG A 15 15.89 6.46 38.28
N PRO A 16 17.17 6.35 38.68
CA PRO A 16 18.28 6.38 37.73
C PRO A 16 18.27 5.18 36.77
N ARG A 17 17.81 4.01 37.25
CA ARG A 17 17.63 2.83 36.40
C ARG A 17 16.48 3.01 35.41
N LEU A 18 15.39 3.66 35.83
CA LEU A 18 14.24 3.96 34.96
C LEU A 18 14.60 4.94 33.83
N GLU A 19 15.36 6.01 34.10
CA GLU A 19 15.83 6.92 33.03
C GLU A 19 16.76 6.18 32.04
N ALA A 20 17.64 5.29 32.53
CA ALA A 20 18.48 4.46 31.67
C ALA A 20 17.66 3.48 30.81
N VAL A 21 16.61 2.87 31.37
CA VAL A 21 15.69 2.00 30.62
C VAL A 21 14.93 2.80 29.55
N VAL A 22 14.42 3.99 29.87
CA VAL A 22 13.74 4.85 28.89
C VAL A 22 14.69 5.25 27.77
N PHE A 23 15.94 5.60 28.08
CA PHE A 23 16.96 5.89 27.07
C PHE A 23 17.26 4.67 26.19
N GLY A 24 17.46 3.49 26.80
CA GLY A 24 17.71 2.25 26.08
C GLY A 24 16.56 1.85 25.15
N LEU A 25 15.32 1.99 25.60
CA LEU A 25 14.12 1.76 24.77
C LEU A 25 14.03 2.75 23.61
N SER A 26 14.42 4.01 23.82
CA SER A 26 14.45 5.03 22.77
C SER A 26 15.48 4.68 21.69
N LEU A 27 16.66 4.18 22.08
CA LEU A 27 17.69 3.72 21.15
C LEU A 27 17.22 2.47 20.39
N LEU A 28 16.56 1.54 21.09
CA LEU A 28 15.96 0.37 20.47
C LEU A 28 14.89 0.76 19.42
N GLY A 29 14.07 1.77 19.71
CA GLY A 29 13.12 2.34 18.75
C GLY A 29 13.80 2.95 17.51
N VAL A 30 14.91 3.67 17.69
CA VAL A 30 15.71 4.16 16.55
C VAL A 30 16.26 2.99 15.72
N LEU A 31 16.82 1.96 16.37
CA LEU A 31 17.35 0.79 15.67
C LEU A 31 16.26 0.03 14.91
N ASP A 32 15.07 -0.13 15.50
CA ASP A 32 13.91 -0.75 14.89
C ASP A 32 13.48 0.00 13.62
N VAL A 33 13.36 1.33 13.68
CA VAL A 33 13.00 2.15 12.52
C VAL A 33 14.10 2.19 11.45
N VAL A 34 15.37 2.26 11.84
CA VAL A 34 16.49 2.18 10.89
C VAL A 34 16.50 0.82 10.20
N HIS A 35 16.26 -0.26 10.93
CA HIS A 35 16.12 -1.58 10.33
C HIS A 35 14.94 -1.63 9.37
N LEU A 36 13.78 -1.09 9.75
CA LEU A 36 12.60 -0.97 8.88
C LEU A 36 12.90 -0.18 7.60
N LEU A 37 13.65 0.92 7.69
CA LEU A 37 14.10 1.72 6.53
C LEU A 37 15.03 0.93 5.60
N ILE A 38 15.98 0.19 6.18
CA ILE A 38 16.90 -0.66 5.40
C ILE A 38 16.13 -1.76 4.68
N GLN A 39 15.18 -2.42 5.36
CA GLN A 39 14.38 -3.46 4.72
C GLN A 39 13.43 -2.90 3.66
N GLN A 40 12.85 -1.72 3.90
CA GLN A 40 12.04 -1.02 2.90
C GLN A 40 12.86 -0.68 1.65
N ALA A 41 14.10 -0.22 1.81
CA ALA A 41 15.00 0.05 0.68
C ALA A 41 15.41 -1.23 -0.08
N ARG A 42 15.38 -2.38 0.58
CA ARG A 42 15.61 -3.72 -0.01
C ARG A 42 14.31 -4.44 -0.37
N THR A 43 13.20 -3.72 -0.47
CA THR A 43 11.88 -4.28 -0.82
C THR A 43 11.48 -5.51 0.02
N PHE A 44 11.96 -5.60 1.26
CA PHE A 44 11.76 -6.72 2.18
C PHE A 44 12.16 -8.11 1.63
N GLU A 45 13.17 -8.19 0.75
CA GLU A 45 13.64 -9.43 0.11
C GLU A 45 13.88 -10.61 1.08
N ASN A 46 14.32 -10.34 2.31
CA ASN A 46 14.61 -11.35 3.33
C ASN A 46 13.54 -11.40 4.45
N GLY A 47 12.33 -10.92 4.17
CA GLY A 47 11.23 -10.80 5.12
C GLY A 47 11.40 -9.66 6.14
N CYS A 48 10.42 -9.53 7.05
CA CYS A 48 10.34 -8.43 8.01
C CYS A 48 11.58 -8.26 8.90
N LEU A 49 12.22 -9.36 9.34
CA LEU A 49 13.35 -9.33 10.27
C LEU A 49 14.71 -9.58 9.58
N GLY A 50 14.74 -9.64 8.24
CA GLY A 50 15.97 -9.85 7.48
C GLY A 50 16.56 -11.26 7.57
N GLY A 51 15.75 -12.26 7.92
CA GLY A 51 16.14 -13.66 8.00
C GLY A 51 15.02 -14.58 7.52
N SER A 52 15.39 -15.57 6.71
CA SER A 52 14.50 -16.56 6.09
C SER A 52 13.74 -17.47 7.07
N ALA A 53 13.97 -17.36 8.38
CA ALA A 53 13.37 -18.20 9.41
C ALA A 53 11.92 -17.84 9.80
N LEU A 54 11.44 -16.64 9.43
CA LEU A 54 10.06 -16.20 9.64
C LEU A 54 9.43 -15.60 8.36
N GLY A 55 10.18 -15.60 7.26
CA GLY A 55 9.72 -15.17 5.94
C GLY A 55 9.37 -16.40 5.10
N GLY A 56 8.12 -16.83 5.17
CA GLY A 56 7.63 -17.91 4.32
C GLY A 56 6.43 -18.63 4.94
N GLY A 57 5.22 -18.22 4.54
CA GLY A 57 4.05 -19.11 4.62
C GLY A 57 2.87 -18.67 5.48
N SER A 58 2.87 -17.47 6.08
CA SER A 58 1.64 -16.94 6.68
C SER A 58 1.23 -15.63 6.01
N SER A 59 0.07 -15.64 5.34
CA SER A 59 -0.58 -14.48 4.70
C SER A 59 -0.90 -13.31 5.65
N ILE A 60 -0.57 -13.46 6.94
CA ILE A 60 -0.89 -12.52 8.01
C ILE A 60 0.26 -11.56 8.28
N PHE A 61 1.54 -11.93 8.05
CA PHE A 61 2.69 -11.08 8.38
C PHE A 61 3.39 -10.53 7.14
N ASP A 62 3.05 -9.29 6.74
CA ASP A 62 3.59 -8.63 5.56
C ASP A 62 3.94 -7.16 5.85
N CYS A 63 5.23 -6.90 6.06
CA CYS A 63 5.74 -5.56 6.30
C CYS A 63 5.75 -4.68 5.05
N ALA A 64 5.84 -5.27 3.86
CA ALA A 64 5.84 -4.55 2.60
C ALA A 64 4.43 -4.00 2.30
N ALA A 65 3.40 -4.83 2.48
CA ALA A 65 2.00 -4.43 2.38
C ALA A 65 1.67 -3.27 3.33
N VAL A 66 2.12 -3.35 4.59
CA VAL A 66 1.85 -2.31 5.59
C VAL A 66 2.59 -1.00 5.31
N THR A 67 3.87 -1.08 4.89
CA THR A 67 4.69 0.13 4.65
C THR A 67 4.42 0.80 3.31
N ALA A 68 3.77 0.12 2.37
CA ALA A 68 3.27 0.71 1.13
C ALA A 68 1.74 0.94 1.13
N GLY A 69 1.04 0.50 2.19
CA GLY A 69 -0.41 0.59 2.33
C GLY A 69 -0.93 2.00 2.61
N ALA A 70 -2.26 2.11 2.67
CA ALA A 70 -2.95 3.34 3.04
C ALA A 70 -2.54 3.78 4.45
N GLY A 71 -2.18 5.05 4.61
CA GLY A 71 -1.68 5.60 5.87
C GLY A 71 -0.19 5.39 6.14
N SER A 72 0.59 4.86 5.18
CA SER A 72 2.07 4.73 5.27
C SER A 72 2.82 6.07 5.26
N LYS A 73 2.14 7.16 4.88
CA LYS A 73 2.65 8.52 4.87
C LYS A 73 1.75 9.42 5.72
N LEU A 74 2.37 10.30 6.48
CA LEU A 74 1.72 11.38 7.21
C LEU A 74 2.23 12.71 6.65
N LEU A 75 1.31 13.57 6.18
CA LEU A 75 1.64 14.86 5.54
C LEU A 75 2.61 14.70 4.34
N GLY A 76 2.44 13.63 3.55
CA GLY A 76 3.28 13.33 2.39
C GLY A 76 4.66 12.73 2.73
N VAL A 77 5.01 12.65 4.01
CA VAL A 77 6.30 12.10 4.48
C VAL A 77 6.09 10.68 5.01
N PRO A 78 6.96 9.71 4.67
CA PRO A 78 6.85 8.33 5.18
C PRO A 78 6.82 8.26 6.71
N ASN A 79 5.99 7.36 7.25
CA ASN A 79 5.91 7.14 8.70
C ASN A 79 7.22 6.67 9.30
N THR A 80 8.07 5.99 8.52
CA THR A 80 9.43 5.61 8.92
C THR A 80 10.30 6.84 9.21
N THR A 81 10.19 7.90 8.42
CA THR A 81 10.87 9.18 8.68
C THR A 81 10.35 9.85 9.96
N TRP A 82 9.04 9.85 10.16
CA TRP A 82 8.43 10.37 11.40
C TRP A 82 8.82 9.56 12.63
N GLY A 83 8.87 8.23 12.54
CA GLY A 83 9.32 7.34 13.60
C GLY A 83 10.76 7.61 14.02
N LEU A 84 11.66 7.84 13.05
CA LEU A 84 13.06 8.19 13.32
C LEU A 84 13.15 9.52 14.08
N GLY A 85 12.40 10.53 13.65
CA GLY A 85 12.31 11.82 14.34
C GLY A 85 11.73 11.69 15.76
N PHE A 86 10.69 10.88 15.92
CA PHE A 86 10.03 10.63 17.20
C PHE A 86 10.97 9.98 18.23
N TYR A 87 11.57 8.83 17.91
CA TYR A 87 12.46 8.13 18.83
C TYR A 87 13.78 8.90 19.05
N GLY A 88 14.28 9.60 18.02
CA GLY A 88 15.42 10.50 18.17
C GLY A 88 15.14 11.62 19.17
N MET A 89 13.98 12.29 19.05
CA MET A 89 13.57 13.36 19.96
C MET A 89 13.38 12.87 21.40
N VAL A 90 12.72 11.71 21.61
CA VAL A 90 12.58 11.10 22.94
C VAL A 90 13.95 10.83 23.59
N GLY A 91 14.91 10.35 22.81
CA GLY A 91 16.27 10.08 23.26
C GLY A 91 17.01 11.36 23.67
N VAL A 92 16.97 12.39 22.81
CA VAL A 92 17.58 13.71 23.08
C VAL A 92 17.00 14.34 24.34
N LEU A 93 15.66 14.35 24.47
CA LEU A 93 14.99 14.89 25.65
C LEU A 93 15.37 14.13 26.92
N THR A 94 15.56 12.80 26.83
CA THR A 94 15.97 11.96 27.97
C THR A 94 17.39 12.27 28.43
N VAL A 95 18.34 12.49 27.51
CA VAL A 95 19.71 12.90 27.86
C VAL A 95 19.75 14.33 28.40
N ALA A 96 18.98 15.25 27.81
CA ALA A 96 18.97 16.65 28.18
C ALA A 96 18.59 16.89 29.66
N VAL A 97 17.78 16.01 30.27
CA VAL A 97 17.38 16.07 31.69
C VAL A 97 18.57 16.15 32.67
N PHE A 98 19.72 15.57 32.32
CA PHE A 98 20.91 15.52 33.18
C PHE A 98 21.68 16.84 33.22
N TRP A 99 21.57 17.67 32.18
CA TRP A 99 22.40 18.86 31.99
C TRP A 99 21.66 20.19 32.27
N VAL A 100 20.35 20.13 32.49
CA VAL A 100 19.50 21.32 32.62
C VAL A 100 19.07 21.61 34.05
N VAL A 101 18.80 22.89 34.31
CA VAL A 101 18.29 23.41 35.58
C VAL A 101 16.88 22.86 35.92
N PRO A 102 16.48 22.81 37.21
CA PRO A 102 15.24 22.15 37.65
C PRO A 102 13.95 22.65 36.96
N LYS A 103 13.83 23.95 36.68
CA LYS A 103 12.68 24.52 35.95
C LYS A 103 12.58 23.96 34.52
N VAL A 104 13.71 23.83 33.83
CA VAL A 104 13.77 23.28 32.47
C VAL A 104 13.54 21.78 32.49
N ARG A 105 14.01 21.07 33.53
CA ARG A 105 13.75 19.64 33.72
C ARG A 105 12.26 19.31 33.78
N ALA A 106 11.46 20.11 34.50
CA ALA A 106 10.01 19.94 34.55
C ALA A 106 9.35 20.16 33.18
N TRP A 107 9.84 21.13 32.41
CA TRP A 107 9.37 21.36 31.05
C TRP A 107 9.71 20.20 30.11
N ILE A 108 10.94 19.67 30.18
CA ILE A 108 11.36 18.51 29.39
C ILE A 108 10.51 17.27 29.70
N HIS A 109 10.23 16.99 30.98
CA HIS A 109 9.34 15.89 31.34
C HIS A 109 7.93 16.09 30.77
N GLY A 110 7.39 17.31 30.83
CA GLY A 110 6.10 17.67 30.21
C GLY A 110 6.08 17.46 28.70
N ALA A 111 7.13 17.91 28.01
CA ALA A 111 7.29 17.73 26.57
C ALA A 111 7.39 16.24 26.18
N ARG A 112 8.18 15.46 26.94
CA ARG A 112 8.34 14.01 26.74
C ARG A 112 7.01 13.27 26.93
N ILE A 113 6.19 13.66 27.91
CA ILE A 113 4.85 13.08 28.11
C ILE A 113 3.94 13.38 26.92
N GLY A 114 3.85 14.65 26.51
CA GLY A 114 3.01 15.04 25.37
C GLY A 114 3.40 14.29 24.10
N LEU A 115 4.71 14.20 23.83
CA LEU A 115 5.25 13.45 22.70
C LEU A 115 4.87 11.96 22.77
N LEU A 116 5.10 11.29 23.91
CA LEU A 116 4.80 9.87 24.09
C LEU A 116 3.29 9.56 24.05
N THR A 117 2.44 10.45 24.56
CA THR A 117 0.98 10.30 24.43
C THR A 117 0.55 10.38 22.97
N GLY A 118 1.03 11.38 22.23
CA GLY A 118 0.78 11.48 20.78
C GLY A 118 1.29 10.24 20.04
N GLY A 119 2.47 9.76 20.41
CA GLY A 119 3.06 8.53 19.88
C GLY A 119 2.18 7.29 20.13
N ILE A 120 1.62 7.11 21.33
CA ILE A 120 0.68 6.01 21.60
C ILE A 120 -0.60 6.14 20.77
N ALA A 121 -1.21 7.32 20.74
CA ALA A 121 -2.45 7.52 20.00
C ALA A 121 -2.25 7.23 18.51
N TYR A 122 -1.14 7.70 17.94
CA TYR A 122 -0.77 7.45 16.56
C TYR A 122 -0.41 5.98 16.30
N SER A 123 0.34 5.36 17.20
CA SER A 123 0.67 3.93 17.13
C SER A 123 -0.57 3.03 17.19
N ALA A 124 -1.55 3.37 18.05
CA ALA A 124 -2.83 2.69 18.11
C ALA A 124 -3.63 2.85 16.81
N TYR A 125 -3.61 4.04 16.21
CA TYR A 125 -4.19 4.29 14.89
C TYR A 125 -3.53 3.44 13.79
N LEU A 126 -2.19 3.42 13.71
CA LEU A 126 -1.48 2.60 12.74
C LEU A 126 -1.70 1.09 12.98
N THR A 127 -1.88 0.67 14.23
CA THR A 127 -2.22 -0.72 14.57
C THR A 127 -3.65 -1.06 14.14
N TYR A 128 -4.59 -0.13 14.31
CA TYR A 128 -5.95 -0.27 13.80
C TYR A 128 -5.98 -0.40 12.27
N LEU A 129 -5.19 0.39 11.54
CA LEU A 129 -5.06 0.27 10.08
C LEU A 129 -4.53 -1.10 9.62
N GLN A 130 -3.60 -1.68 10.37
CA GLN A 130 -3.05 -3.01 10.09
C GLN A 130 -4.10 -4.12 10.30
N ILE A 131 -4.88 -4.06 11.38
CA ILE A 131 -5.84 -5.11 11.74
C ILE A 131 -7.13 -5.02 10.92
N GLY A 132 -7.63 -3.80 10.64
CA GLY A 132 -8.91 -3.60 9.97
C GLY A 132 -8.79 -3.55 8.45
N PRO A 133 -8.43 -2.38 7.86
CA PRO A 133 -8.39 -2.18 6.41
C PRO A 133 -7.39 -3.07 5.65
N LEU A 134 -6.19 -3.30 6.20
CA LEU A 134 -5.11 -4.00 5.48
C LEU A 134 -5.17 -5.52 5.65
N GLY A 135 -5.66 -6.03 6.79
CA GLY A 135 -5.72 -7.46 7.08
C GLY A 135 -4.34 -8.14 7.22
N THR A 136 -3.26 -7.37 7.28
CA THR A 136 -1.86 -7.83 7.37
C THR A 136 -1.11 -7.08 8.47
N LEU A 137 -0.18 -7.76 9.13
CA LEU A 137 0.58 -7.28 10.28
C LEU A 137 2.06 -7.10 9.94
N CYS A 138 2.64 -5.97 10.33
CA CYS A 138 4.06 -5.73 10.24
C CYS A 138 4.72 -5.97 11.61
N LEU A 139 5.57 -6.99 11.72
CA LEU A 139 6.24 -7.34 12.98
C LEU A 139 7.10 -6.20 13.54
N LEU A 140 7.79 -5.45 12.66
CA LEU A 140 8.58 -4.29 13.06
C LEU A 140 7.70 -3.13 13.53
N CYS A 141 6.59 -2.85 12.85
CA CYS A 141 5.63 -1.83 13.32
C CYS A 141 5.00 -2.21 14.67
N LEU A 142 4.68 -3.49 14.88
CA LEU A 142 4.22 -4.00 16.18
C LEU A 142 5.31 -3.91 17.25
N GLY A 143 6.57 -4.16 16.87
CA GLY A 143 7.75 -3.92 17.71
C GLY A 143 7.84 -2.46 18.14
N SER A 144 7.75 -1.53 17.19
CA SER A 144 7.64 -0.09 17.45
C SER A 144 6.46 0.28 18.35
N ALA A 145 5.29 -0.32 18.15
CA ALA A 145 4.11 -0.08 18.98
C ALA A 145 4.34 -0.52 20.45
N LEU A 146 4.99 -1.68 20.63
CA LEU A 146 5.37 -2.18 21.95
C LEU A 146 6.42 -1.26 22.60
N ILE A 147 7.46 -0.87 21.88
CA ILE A 147 8.52 0.04 22.37
C ILE A 147 7.90 1.37 22.83
N THR A 148 7.00 1.95 22.03
CA THR A 148 6.31 3.20 22.37
C THR A 148 5.46 3.07 23.63
N THR A 149 4.77 1.93 23.78
CA THR A 149 3.96 1.63 24.98
C THR A 149 4.86 1.51 26.22
N LEU A 150 5.99 0.82 26.11
CA LEU A 150 6.96 0.69 27.20
C LEU A 150 7.61 2.03 27.57
N LEU A 151 7.92 2.87 26.59
CA LEU A 151 8.44 4.23 26.81
C LEU A 151 7.45 5.08 27.61
N PHE A 152 6.16 5.05 27.24
CA PHE A 152 5.13 5.76 27.99
C PHE A 152 4.96 5.22 29.41
N ALA A 153 4.93 3.89 29.58
CA ALA A 153 4.86 3.27 30.90
C ALA A 153 6.06 3.67 31.78
N GLY A 154 7.27 3.67 31.22
CA GLY A 154 8.48 4.17 31.89
C GLY A 154 8.36 5.64 32.28
N GLN A 155 7.78 6.48 31.41
CA GLN A 155 7.56 7.88 31.70
C GLN A 155 6.54 8.11 32.82
N VAL A 156 5.46 7.33 32.86
CA VAL A 156 4.47 7.36 33.95
C VAL A 156 5.12 6.92 35.27
N ALA A 157 5.96 5.89 35.26
CA ALA A 157 6.71 5.45 36.43
C ALA A 157 7.68 6.53 36.96
N LEU A 158 8.35 7.26 36.06
CA LEU A 158 9.23 8.37 36.41
C LEU A 158 8.47 9.54 37.06
N LEU A 159 7.29 9.88 36.55
CA LEU A 159 6.40 10.85 37.19
C LEU A 159 5.96 10.39 38.58
N ALA A 160 5.51 9.14 38.70
CA ALA A 160 5.05 8.58 39.96
C ALA A 160 6.14 8.58 41.04
N SER A 161 7.42 8.50 40.63
CA SER A 161 8.59 8.54 41.51
C SER A 161 9.05 9.95 41.92
N SER A 162 8.51 11.02 41.31
CA SER A 162 8.92 12.40 41.58
C SER A 162 8.35 12.93 42.91
N PRO A 163 9.13 13.66 43.73
CA PRO A 163 8.62 14.22 44.99
C PRO A 163 7.61 15.35 44.70
N THR A 164 6.42 15.25 45.30
CA THR A 164 5.49 16.39 45.42
C THR A 164 6.05 17.39 46.43
N SER A 165 6.67 18.47 45.95
CA SER A 165 6.80 19.69 46.77
C SER A 165 5.42 20.39 46.85
N PRO A 166 5.10 21.10 47.95
CA PRO A 166 3.73 21.51 48.30
C PRO A 166 3.15 22.55 47.32
N PRO A 167 1.83 22.83 47.36
CA PRO A 167 1.17 23.58 46.32
C PRO A 167 1.43 25.07 46.52
N ASP A 168 2.42 25.63 45.81
CA ASP A 168 2.40 27.06 45.56
C ASP A 168 1.28 27.35 44.56
N SER A 169 0.40 28.28 44.94
CA SER A 169 -0.82 28.72 44.26
C SER A 169 -0.62 29.29 42.85
N MET A 170 0.59 29.18 42.31
CA MET A 170 0.96 29.46 40.92
C MET A 170 1.00 28.19 40.03
N SER A 171 0.67 27.01 40.59
CA SER A 171 0.63 25.72 39.87
C SER A 171 -0.65 25.48 39.08
N SER A 172 -1.77 26.14 39.44
CA SER A 172 -3.07 25.92 38.79
C SER A 172 -3.07 26.40 37.34
N ARG A 173 -2.33 27.47 37.00
CA ARG A 173 -2.25 27.98 35.62
C ARG A 173 -1.35 27.12 34.75
N LEU A 174 -0.25 26.58 35.28
CA LEU A 174 0.68 25.72 34.53
C LEU A 174 0.12 24.31 34.34
N VAL A 175 -0.55 23.75 35.34
CA VAL A 175 -1.30 22.49 35.22
C VAL A 175 -2.49 22.67 34.29
N LYS A 176 -3.28 23.76 34.41
CA LYS A 176 -4.34 24.07 33.44
C LYS A 176 -3.78 24.29 32.03
N ARG A 177 -2.59 24.88 31.88
CA ARG A 177 -1.95 25.07 30.57
C ARG A 177 -1.42 23.77 29.98
N GLN A 178 -0.88 22.86 30.80
CA GLN A 178 -0.43 21.53 30.36
C GLN A 178 -1.61 20.59 30.07
N VAL A 179 -2.69 20.64 30.85
CA VAL A 179 -3.95 19.95 30.57
C VAL A 179 -4.63 20.53 29.34
N ALA A 180 -4.64 21.86 29.18
CA ALA A 180 -5.15 22.50 27.97
C ALA A 180 -4.30 22.11 26.76
N LEU A 181 -2.97 22.09 26.86
CA LEU A 181 -2.09 21.64 25.78
C LEU A 181 -2.32 20.16 25.45
N PHE A 182 -2.55 19.32 26.46
CA PHE A 182 -2.90 17.90 26.29
C PHE A 182 -4.24 17.72 25.58
N VAL A 183 -5.27 18.47 25.98
CA VAL A 183 -6.58 18.49 25.32
C VAL A 183 -6.47 19.06 23.91
N TYR A 184 -5.64 20.08 23.69
CA TYR A 184 -5.43 20.69 22.37
C TYR A 184 -4.65 19.76 21.43
N CYS A 185 -3.64 19.04 21.91
CA CYS A 185 -2.90 18.05 21.15
C CYS A 185 -3.75 16.80 20.87
N ALA A 186 -4.57 16.35 21.84
CA ALA A 186 -5.52 15.26 21.64
C ALA A 186 -6.65 15.64 20.67
N ALA A 187 -7.16 16.88 20.75
CA ALA A 187 -8.13 17.43 19.81
C ALA A 187 -7.50 17.64 18.43
N ALA A 188 -6.28 18.16 18.34
CA ALA A 188 -5.56 18.28 17.07
C ALA A 188 -5.27 16.91 16.45
N ALA A 189 -4.90 15.90 17.26
CA ALA A 189 -4.75 14.54 16.80
C ALA A 189 -6.09 13.94 16.35
N ALA A 190 -7.18 14.18 17.08
CA ALA A 190 -8.53 13.75 16.67
C ALA A 190 -9.03 14.48 15.42
N VAL A 191 -8.67 15.75 15.22
CA VAL A 191 -8.97 16.53 14.02
C VAL A 191 -8.09 16.10 12.85
N LEU A 192 -6.82 15.74 13.06
CA LEU A 192 -5.96 15.16 12.04
C LEU A 192 -6.45 13.76 11.64
N VAL A 193 -6.86 12.94 12.61
CA VAL A 193 -7.51 11.64 12.37
C VAL A 193 -8.86 11.82 11.67
N GLY A 194 -9.65 12.83 12.04
CA GLY A 194 -10.91 13.16 11.37
C GLY A 194 -10.71 13.73 9.96
N MET A 195 -9.67 14.54 9.74
CA MET A 195 -9.28 15.03 8.41
C MET A 195 -8.77 13.89 7.54
N ASP A 196 -7.96 12.97 8.07
CA ASP A 196 -7.57 11.75 7.37
C ASP A 196 -8.84 10.94 7.04
N LEU A 197 -9.76 10.66 7.98
CA LEU A 197 -10.99 9.93 7.68
C LEU A 197 -11.87 10.61 6.61
N VAL A 198 -11.94 11.95 6.57
CA VAL A 198 -12.71 12.70 5.57
C VAL A 198 -11.98 12.79 4.23
N TYR A 199 -10.64 12.81 4.20
CA TYR A 199 -9.84 12.69 2.97
C TYR A 199 -9.75 11.25 2.43
N PHE A 200 -9.93 10.24 3.29
CA PHE A 200 -9.80 8.82 2.96
C PHE A 200 -11.11 8.15 2.49
N ASP A 201 -12.27 8.76 2.71
CA ASP A 201 -13.55 8.28 2.14
C ASP A 201 -13.61 8.43 0.60
N GLU A 202 -12.75 9.29 0.01
CA GLU A 202 -12.64 9.48 -1.45
C GLU A 202 -11.54 8.67 -2.14
N THR A 203 -10.67 7.99 -1.37
CA THR A 203 -9.46 7.32 -1.90
C THR A 203 -9.40 5.81 -1.63
N SER A 204 -10.43 5.23 -1.01
CA SER A 204 -10.52 3.78 -0.75
C SER A 204 -10.99 2.98 -1.97
N ALA A 205 -10.22 3.04 -3.06
CA ALA A 205 -10.16 1.96 -4.03
C ALA A 205 -8.85 1.22 -3.79
N ALA A 206 -8.91 0.16 -2.97
CA ALA A 206 -7.79 -0.71 -2.64
C ALA A 206 -7.07 -1.19 -3.92
N ALA A 207 -5.85 -0.72 -4.13
CA ALA A 207 -4.92 -1.22 -5.13
C ALA A 207 -4.29 -2.51 -4.57
N PRO A 208 -4.45 -3.65 -5.23
CA PRO A 208 -3.78 -4.87 -4.79
C PRO A 208 -2.33 -4.92 -5.31
N GLN A 209 -1.41 -5.45 -4.48
CA GLN A 209 0.04 -5.41 -4.74
C GLN A 209 0.49 -6.52 -5.70
N PRO A 210 1.55 -6.28 -6.50
CA PRO A 210 2.09 -7.26 -7.44
C PRO A 210 2.85 -8.37 -6.71
N ARG A 211 2.58 -9.63 -7.06
CA ARG A 211 3.49 -10.75 -6.73
C ARG A 211 4.83 -10.48 -7.42
N SER A 212 5.88 -10.42 -6.61
CA SER A 212 7.28 -10.43 -7.06
C SER A 212 7.50 -11.67 -7.93
N ALA A 213 7.70 -11.46 -9.23
CA ALA A 213 8.41 -12.41 -10.05
C ALA A 213 9.89 -12.33 -9.68
N SER A 214 10.37 -13.28 -8.88
CA SER A 214 11.80 -13.54 -8.71
C SER A 214 12.09 -14.99 -9.07
N GLU A 215 12.44 -15.17 -10.34
CA GLU A 215 13.61 -15.90 -10.81
C GLU A 215 14.01 -17.18 -10.04
N SER A 216 13.56 -18.32 -10.54
CA SER A 216 14.35 -19.56 -10.52
C SER A 216 14.72 -19.89 -11.96
N ALA A 217 15.99 -19.73 -12.30
CA ALA A 217 16.59 -20.16 -13.54
C ALA A 217 16.74 -21.70 -13.55
N ALA A 218 15.63 -22.38 -13.83
CA ALA A 218 15.54 -23.71 -14.43
C ALA A 218 14.65 -23.57 -15.69
N PRO A 219 14.66 -24.47 -16.69
CA PRO A 219 13.86 -24.28 -17.89
C PRO A 219 12.38 -24.27 -17.49
N ALA A 220 11.80 -23.08 -17.35
CA ALA A 220 10.49 -22.87 -16.76
C ALA A 220 9.45 -23.64 -17.57
N GLN A 221 8.91 -24.68 -16.94
CA GLN A 221 7.67 -25.28 -17.40
C GLN A 221 6.61 -24.17 -17.34
N CYS A 222 5.77 -24.10 -18.37
CA CYS A 222 4.72 -23.10 -18.42
C CYS A 222 3.64 -23.48 -17.41
N GLU A 223 3.43 -22.64 -16.40
CA GLU A 223 2.50 -22.89 -15.30
C GLU A 223 1.26 -21.98 -15.36
N LEU A 224 0.09 -22.58 -15.11
CA LEU A 224 -1.15 -21.88 -14.78
C LEU A 224 -1.18 -21.58 -13.28
N ASP A 225 -1.95 -20.58 -12.86
CA ASP A 225 -2.15 -20.28 -11.43
C ASP A 225 -3.20 -21.22 -10.83
N ASP A 226 -2.76 -22.39 -10.38
CA ASP A 226 -3.60 -23.42 -9.75
C ASP A 226 -4.19 -23.00 -8.39
N SER A 227 -3.73 -21.87 -7.82
CA SER A 227 -4.34 -21.32 -6.60
C SER A 227 -5.69 -20.65 -6.86
N LYS A 228 -5.99 -20.30 -8.12
CA LYS A 228 -7.24 -19.67 -8.54
C LYS A 228 -8.10 -20.65 -9.32
N THR A 229 -9.36 -20.82 -8.87
CA THR A 229 -10.31 -21.69 -9.56
C THR A 229 -10.61 -21.16 -10.96
N PRO A 230 -10.44 -21.98 -12.03
CA PRO A 230 -10.79 -21.57 -13.38
C PRO A 230 -12.28 -21.24 -13.52
N LEU A 231 -12.59 -20.30 -14.41
CA LEU A 231 -13.97 -19.94 -14.73
C LEU A 231 -14.63 -21.02 -15.59
N GLN A 232 -15.71 -21.60 -15.10
CA GLN A 232 -16.40 -22.74 -15.72
C GLN A 232 -16.98 -22.43 -17.10
N ASP A 233 -17.28 -21.16 -17.37
CA ASP A 233 -17.82 -20.68 -18.64
C ASP A 233 -16.72 -20.23 -19.62
N GLN A 234 -15.48 -20.66 -19.38
CA GLN A 234 -14.31 -20.30 -20.17
C GLN A 234 -14.07 -18.78 -20.26
N GLY A 235 -14.56 -18.01 -19.29
CA GLY A 235 -14.44 -16.55 -19.26
C GLY A 235 -15.50 -15.82 -20.09
N ALA A 236 -16.48 -16.51 -20.66
CA ALA A 236 -17.54 -15.89 -21.47
C ALA A 236 -18.33 -14.81 -20.71
N SER A 237 -18.63 -15.01 -19.42
CA SER A 237 -19.33 -14.01 -18.57
C SER A 237 -18.54 -12.73 -18.33
N LEU A 238 -17.23 -12.74 -18.59
CA LEU A 238 -16.39 -11.57 -18.49
C LEU A 238 -16.38 -10.74 -19.76
N VAL A 239 -16.83 -11.27 -20.90
CA VAL A 239 -16.82 -10.57 -22.19
C VAL A 239 -18.19 -9.96 -22.46
N GLY A 240 -18.22 -8.66 -22.75
CA GLY A 240 -19.40 -7.89 -23.09
C GLY A 240 -19.19 -7.07 -24.36
N PHE A 241 -20.30 -6.58 -24.94
CA PHE A 241 -20.30 -5.86 -26.21
C PHE A 241 -19.48 -4.55 -26.23
N GLN A 242 -19.29 -3.94 -25.06
CA GLN A 242 -18.54 -2.68 -24.90
C GLN A 242 -17.05 -2.91 -24.60
N ASP A 243 -16.59 -4.15 -24.63
CA ASP A 243 -15.18 -4.44 -24.39
C ASP A 243 -14.32 -4.14 -25.59
N ILE A 244 -13.07 -3.81 -25.29
CA ILE A 244 -12.06 -3.57 -26.30
C ILE A 244 -11.54 -4.94 -26.72
N THR A 245 -11.83 -5.34 -27.95
CA THR A 245 -11.43 -6.64 -28.48
C THR A 245 -10.48 -6.52 -29.65
N ALA A 246 -9.67 -7.55 -29.85
CA ALA A 246 -8.85 -7.74 -31.03
C ALA A 246 -8.91 -9.20 -31.49
N GLY A 247 -8.56 -9.43 -32.75
CA GLY A 247 -8.60 -10.76 -33.36
C GLY A 247 -10.01 -11.23 -33.71
N SER A 248 -10.22 -12.55 -33.71
CA SER A 248 -11.45 -13.17 -34.20
C SER A 248 -12.55 -13.24 -33.13
N ASN A 249 -13.69 -12.60 -33.41
CA ASN A 249 -14.89 -12.68 -32.56
C ASN A 249 -15.60 -14.04 -32.63
N GLU A 250 -15.19 -14.95 -33.53
CA GLU A 250 -15.76 -16.30 -33.65
C GLU A 250 -14.82 -17.38 -33.08
N ALA A 251 -13.67 -16.98 -32.54
CA ALA A 251 -12.70 -17.89 -31.95
C ALA A 251 -13.27 -18.68 -30.76
N GLY A 252 -12.92 -19.98 -30.69
CA GLY A 252 -13.17 -20.85 -29.54
C GLY A 252 -12.18 -20.64 -28.38
N VAL A 253 -11.17 -19.80 -28.57
CA VAL A 253 -10.22 -19.40 -27.54
C VAL A 253 -10.35 -17.91 -27.25
N THR A 254 -10.52 -17.58 -25.97
CA THR A 254 -10.58 -16.22 -25.46
C THR A 254 -9.40 -15.98 -24.52
N VAL A 255 -8.63 -14.93 -24.82
CA VAL A 255 -7.54 -14.42 -23.99
C VAL A 255 -7.98 -13.07 -23.42
N ILE A 256 -8.08 -12.98 -22.09
CA ILE A 256 -8.48 -11.75 -21.40
C ILE A 256 -7.26 -11.19 -20.68
N GLU A 257 -6.87 -9.95 -21.00
CA GLU A 257 -5.83 -9.21 -20.29
C GLU A 257 -6.45 -8.12 -19.41
N TYR A 258 -6.24 -8.21 -18.10
CA TYR A 258 -6.50 -7.12 -17.18
C TYR A 258 -5.26 -6.24 -17.02
N PHE A 259 -5.38 -4.95 -17.34
CA PHE A 259 -4.24 -4.03 -17.38
C PHE A 259 -4.59 -2.64 -16.81
N ASP A 260 -3.56 -1.86 -16.46
CA ASP A 260 -3.68 -0.45 -16.07
C ASP A 260 -2.63 0.37 -16.85
N PRO A 261 -2.99 1.46 -17.53
CA PRO A 261 -2.03 2.33 -18.23
C PRO A 261 -0.96 2.93 -17.32
N ASN A 262 -1.20 3.00 -16.00
CA ASN A 262 -0.25 3.45 -14.98
C ASN A 262 0.56 2.33 -14.30
N CYS A 263 0.43 1.08 -14.75
CA CYS A 263 1.20 -0.04 -14.23
C CYS A 263 2.50 -0.24 -15.05
N PRO A 264 3.70 -0.16 -14.43
CA PRO A 264 4.96 -0.42 -15.14
C PRO A 264 5.06 -1.84 -15.69
N HIS A 265 4.56 -2.84 -14.95
CA HIS A 265 4.57 -4.23 -15.43
C HIS A 265 3.63 -4.44 -16.63
N CYS A 266 2.51 -3.71 -16.72
CA CYS A 266 1.66 -3.75 -17.91
C CYS A 266 2.35 -3.14 -19.13
N LYS A 267 3.12 -2.06 -18.95
CA LYS A 267 3.93 -1.48 -20.02
C LYS A 267 4.93 -2.49 -20.58
N ASP A 268 5.65 -3.21 -19.71
CA ASP A 268 6.61 -4.23 -20.13
C ASP A 268 5.90 -5.42 -20.82
N PHE A 269 4.80 -5.88 -20.22
CA PHE A 269 4.01 -7.01 -20.73
C PHE A 269 3.30 -6.71 -22.05
N HIS A 270 2.95 -5.45 -22.31
CA HIS A 270 2.28 -5.05 -23.54
C HIS A 270 3.06 -5.47 -24.81
N GLN A 271 4.40 -5.43 -24.77
CA GLN A 271 5.23 -5.90 -25.90
C GLN A 271 5.08 -7.41 -26.15
N VAL A 272 4.96 -8.20 -25.09
CA VAL A 272 4.70 -9.64 -25.19
C VAL A 272 3.30 -9.88 -25.75
N MET A 273 2.28 -9.17 -25.23
CA MET A 273 0.91 -9.33 -25.70
C MET A 273 0.78 -8.96 -27.19
N LYS A 274 1.43 -7.88 -27.66
CA LYS A 274 1.45 -7.52 -29.09
C LYS A 274 1.93 -8.68 -29.97
N GLN A 275 3.02 -9.35 -29.56
CA GLN A 275 3.56 -10.47 -30.30
C GLN A 275 2.63 -11.69 -30.31
N VAL A 276 1.91 -11.94 -29.21
CA VAL A 276 0.94 -13.03 -29.12
C VAL A 276 -0.31 -12.73 -29.96
N VAL A 277 -0.81 -11.50 -29.90
CA VAL A 277 -1.94 -11.04 -30.71
C VAL A 277 -1.62 -11.17 -32.18
N GLU A 278 -0.44 -10.73 -32.61
CA GLU A 278 -0.04 -10.83 -34.01
C GLU A 278 0.10 -12.29 -34.48
N ALA A 279 0.57 -13.19 -33.62
CA ALA A 279 0.72 -14.60 -33.94
C ALA A 279 -0.61 -15.37 -34.06
N HIS A 280 -1.66 -14.93 -33.36
CA HIS A 280 -2.92 -15.67 -33.22
C HIS A 280 -4.17 -14.85 -33.57
N ARG A 281 -4.02 -13.71 -34.24
CA ARG A 281 -5.10 -12.74 -34.52
C ARG A 281 -6.33 -13.38 -35.14
N ASP A 282 -6.15 -14.31 -36.08
CA ASP A 282 -7.24 -14.92 -36.83
C ASP A 282 -7.93 -16.07 -36.07
N GLU A 283 -7.29 -16.59 -35.02
CA GLU A 283 -7.70 -17.82 -34.34
C GLU A 283 -8.16 -17.59 -32.88
N VAL A 284 -7.86 -16.43 -32.32
CA VAL A 284 -8.08 -16.10 -30.90
C VAL A 284 -8.81 -14.78 -30.76
N ARG A 285 -9.71 -14.72 -29.78
CA ARG A 285 -10.34 -13.49 -29.32
C ARG A 285 -9.53 -12.90 -28.18
N PHE A 286 -8.93 -11.75 -28.40
CA PHE A 286 -8.25 -10.98 -27.36
C PHE A 286 -9.20 -9.94 -26.79
N VAL A 287 -9.24 -9.84 -25.46
CA VAL A 287 -10.12 -8.91 -24.75
C VAL A 287 -9.28 -8.13 -23.74
N TYR A 288 -9.21 -6.82 -23.94
CA TYR A 288 -8.50 -5.90 -23.05
C TYR A 288 -9.46 -5.35 -22.01
N LYS A 289 -9.11 -5.53 -20.73
CA LYS A 289 -9.92 -5.16 -19.58
C LYS A 289 -9.18 -4.16 -18.69
N PRO A 290 -9.54 -2.87 -18.74
CA PRO A 290 -9.00 -1.91 -17.81
C PRO A 290 -9.30 -2.29 -16.36
N PHE A 291 -8.27 -2.30 -15.52
CA PHE A 291 -8.35 -2.56 -14.08
C PHE A 291 -7.61 -1.43 -13.35
N PRO A 292 -8.25 -0.29 -13.07
CA PRO A 292 -7.57 0.82 -12.43
C PRO A 292 -7.12 0.44 -11.02
N LEU A 293 -5.80 0.43 -10.82
CA LEU A 293 -5.14 0.33 -9.53
C LEU A 293 -5.28 1.65 -8.76
N ARG A 294 -5.39 2.78 -9.47
CA ARG A 294 -5.54 4.12 -8.88
C ARG A 294 -6.65 4.89 -9.58
N ARG A 295 -7.32 5.79 -8.85
CA ARG A 295 -8.35 6.69 -9.42
C ARG A 295 -7.77 7.60 -10.50
N SER A 296 -6.47 7.92 -10.42
CA SER A 296 -5.75 8.70 -11.43
C SER A 296 -5.62 8.00 -12.78
N SER A 297 -5.78 6.67 -12.86
CA SER A 297 -5.80 5.95 -14.13
C SER A 297 -7.10 6.10 -14.90
N LEU A 298 -8.17 6.58 -14.26
CA LEU A 298 -9.49 6.63 -14.89
C LEU A 298 -9.53 7.56 -16.11
N PRO A 299 -8.99 8.80 -16.09
CA PRO A 299 -8.93 9.63 -17.29
C PRO A 299 -8.19 8.97 -18.47
N GLU A 300 -7.07 8.31 -18.20
CA GLU A 300 -6.30 7.56 -19.20
C GLU A 300 -7.10 6.39 -19.78
N ILE A 301 -7.81 5.64 -18.93
CA ILE A 301 -8.68 4.55 -19.36
C ILE A 301 -9.87 5.06 -20.18
N GLN A 302 -10.46 6.19 -19.79
CA GLN A 302 -11.54 6.80 -20.57
C GLN A 302 -11.06 7.20 -21.97
N ALA A 303 -9.85 7.77 -22.07
CA ALA A 303 -9.22 8.07 -23.34
C ALA A 303 -9.00 6.81 -24.20
N LEU A 304 -8.68 5.66 -23.59
CA LEU A 304 -8.59 4.38 -24.30
C LEU A 304 -9.94 3.94 -24.90
N TYR A 305 -11.04 4.07 -24.16
CA TYR A 305 -12.38 3.77 -24.70
C TYR A 305 -12.79 4.73 -25.81
N VAL A 306 -12.47 6.03 -25.68
CA VAL A 306 -12.72 7.01 -26.74
C VAL A 306 -11.94 6.64 -28.00
N ALA A 307 -10.65 6.33 -27.87
CA ALA A 307 -9.81 5.94 -28.99
C ALA A 307 -10.26 4.61 -29.63
N ALA A 308 -10.77 3.67 -28.83
CA ALA A 308 -11.32 2.41 -29.31
C ALA A 308 -12.56 2.61 -30.23
N GLN A 309 -13.32 3.69 -30.08
CA GLN A 309 -14.44 4.02 -31.00
C GLN A 309 -13.97 4.40 -32.41
N SER A 310 -12.67 4.64 -32.60
CA SER A 310 -12.06 5.01 -33.88
C SER A 310 -10.94 4.05 -34.27
N ASP A 311 -10.96 2.82 -33.74
CA ASP A 311 -9.94 1.79 -33.97
C ASP A 311 -8.50 2.18 -33.58
N LYS A 312 -8.36 3.17 -32.68
CA LYS A 312 -7.07 3.75 -32.25
C LYS A 312 -6.65 3.36 -30.83
N PHE A 313 -7.20 2.26 -30.33
CA PHE A 313 -6.94 1.80 -28.96
C PHE A 313 -5.45 1.53 -28.72
N ASN A 314 -4.80 0.81 -29.64
CA ASN A 314 -3.41 0.41 -29.48
C ASN A 314 -2.48 1.62 -29.53
N GLU A 315 -2.71 2.53 -30.47
CA GLU A 315 -1.95 3.76 -30.66
C GLU A 315 -2.05 4.65 -29.41
N MET A 316 -3.26 4.81 -28.87
CA MET A 316 -3.47 5.53 -27.60
C MET A 316 -2.74 4.83 -26.45
N LEU A 317 -2.88 3.51 -26.28
CA LEU A 317 -2.25 2.77 -25.19
C LEU A 317 -0.72 2.83 -25.25
N GLU A 318 -0.14 2.66 -26.43
CA GLU A 318 1.31 2.75 -26.64
C GLU A 318 1.83 4.15 -26.32
N ALA A 319 1.12 5.19 -26.76
CA ALA A 319 1.48 6.58 -26.50
C ALA A 319 1.34 6.96 -25.01
N GLN A 320 0.36 6.38 -24.29
CA GLN A 320 0.23 6.50 -22.83
C GLN A 320 1.41 5.81 -22.13
N TYR A 321 1.74 4.56 -22.49
CA TYR A 321 2.88 3.85 -21.90
C TYR A 321 4.22 4.53 -22.19
N ALA A 322 4.39 5.13 -23.37
CA ALA A 322 5.59 5.89 -23.71
C ALA A 322 5.81 7.10 -22.79
N ARG A 323 4.71 7.72 -22.31
CA ARG A 323 4.72 8.90 -21.43
C ARG A 323 4.49 8.58 -19.94
N GLN A 324 4.33 7.30 -19.60
CA GLN A 324 4.04 6.85 -18.25
C GLN A 324 5.07 7.39 -17.23
N GLY A 325 4.56 8.02 -16.16
CA GLY A 325 5.37 8.56 -15.06
C GLY A 325 4.78 8.24 -13.67
N PRO A 326 5.45 8.63 -12.58
CA PRO A 326 5.05 8.28 -11.21
C PRO A 326 3.63 8.70 -10.78
N GLY A 327 3.02 9.66 -11.50
CA GLY A 327 1.66 10.16 -11.26
C GLY A 327 0.66 9.89 -12.40
N GLY A 328 1.08 9.15 -13.43
CA GLY A 328 0.36 9.06 -14.70
C GLY A 328 0.48 10.31 -15.55
N ILE A 329 -0.40 10.43 -16.55
CA ILE A 329 -0.39 11.55 -17.50
C ILE A 329 -1.66 12.40 -17.36
N GLY A 330 -1.53 13.70 -17.66
CA GLY A 330 -2.62 14.66 -17.51
C GLY A 330 -3.50 14.78 -18.76
N MET A 331 -4.59 15.55 -18.65
CA MET A 331 -5.46 15.86 -19.79
C MET A 331 -4.70 16.54 -20.94
N GLN A 332 -3.69 17.37 -20.62
CA GLN A 332 -2.85 18.01 -21.63
C GLN A 332 -2.08 16.96 -22.46
N ASP A 333 -1.52 15.94 -21.81
CA ASP A 333 -0.82 14.85 -22.49
C ASP A 333 -1.79 14.00 -23.31
N LEU A 334 -2.99 13.71 -22.77
CA LEU A 334 -4.02 12.95 -23.47
C LEU A 334 -4.48 13.66 -24.75
N ARG A 335 -4.62 14.98 -24.72
CA ARG A 335 -4.91 15.79 -25.91
C ARG A 335 -3.76 15.77 -26.92
N ALA A 336 -2.51 15.89 -26.46
CA ALA A 336 -1.35 15.79 -27.33
C ALA A 336 -1.24 14.41 -27.99
N ILE A 337 -1.49 13.33 -27.24
CA ILE A 337 -1.57 11.97 -27.78
C ILE A 337 -2.69 11.88 -28.82
N ALA A 338 -3.87 12.45 -28.54
CA ALA A 338 -4.97 12.47 -29.48
C ALA A 338 -4.56 13.11 -30.82
N GLU A 339 -3.89 14.27 -30.78
CA GLU A 339 -3.34 14.93 -31.98
C GLU A 339 -2.35 14.02 -32.74
N GLU A 340 -1.43 13.38 -32.02
CA GLU A 340 -0.40 12.51 -32.62
C GLU A 340 -0.96 11.27 -33.32
N ILE A 341 -2.09 10.75 -32.82
CA ILE A 341 -2.73 9.56 -33.39
C ILE A 341 -3.87 9.93 -34.35
N ASP A 342 -4.01 11.19 -34.76
CA ASP A 342 -5.10 11.70 -35.62
C ASP A 342 -6.52 11.50 -35.01
N LEU A 343 -6.67 11.65 -33.70
CA LEU A 343 -7.95 11.66 -32.99
C LEU A 343 -8.29 13.10 -32.55
N ASP A 344 -9.56 13.51 -32.68
CA ASP A 344 -9.96 14.88 -32.30
C ASP A 344 -9.73 15.13 -30.78
N PRO A 345 -8.81 16.02 -30.39
CA PRO A 345 -8.47 16.24 -28.99
C PRO A 345 -9.62 16.88 -28.20
N SER A 346 -10.46 17.66 -28.88
CA SER A 346 -11.61 18.31 -28.26
C SER A 346 -12.67 17.29 -27.87
N VAL A 347 -13.00 16.38 -28.79
CA VAL A 347 -13.91 15.25 -28.54
C VAL A 347 -13.38 14.35 -27.43
N LEU A 348 -12.07 14.04 -27.45
CA LEU A 348 -11.47 13.24 -26.38
C LEU A 348 -11.58 13.93 -25.02
N SER A 349 -11.18 15.20 -24.93
CA SER A 349 -11.23 15.92 -23.66
C SER A 349 -12.66 16.05 -23.12
N GLU A 350 -13.64 16.35 -23.99
CA GLU A 350 -15.05 16.47 -23.60
C GLU A 350 -15.57 15.15 -23.00
N ARG A 351 -15.36 14.02 -23.69
CA ARG A 351 -15.88 12.72 -23.25
C ARG A 351 -15.23 12.23 -21.96
N VAL A 352 -13.93 12.48 -21.79
CA VAL A 352 -13.22 12.15 -20.55
C VAL A 352 -13.67 13.04 -19.39
N GLU A 353 -13.85 14.35 -19.61
CA GLU A 353 -14.32 15.30 -18.58
C GLU A 353 -15.78 15.04 -18.17
N GLN A 354 -16.62 14.60 -19.11
CA GLN A 354 -18.00 14.16 -18.85
C GLN A 354 -18.09 12.82 -18.12
N ASN A 355 -16.95 12.15 -17.86
CA ASN A 355 -16.89 10.86 -17.20
C ASN A 355 -17.70 9.76 -17.91
N GLU A 356 -17.78 9.80 -19.24
CA GLU A 356 -18.68 8.95 -20.03
C GLU A 356 -18.50 7.45 -19.77
N TYR A 357 -17.26 7.00 -19.57
CA TYR A 357 -16.95 5.58 -19.34
C TYR A 357 -16.65 5.26 -17.88
N TRP A 358 -16.75 6.23 -16.96
CA TRP A 358 -16.36 6.08 -15.56
C TRP A 358 -17.06 4.92 -14.85
N ASP A 359 -18.40 4.91 -14.90
CA ASP A 359 -19.20 3.88 -14.23
C ASP A 359 -18.99 2.50 -14.84
N GLN A 360 -18.84 2.44 -16.16
CA GLN A 360 -18.52 1.20 -16.87
C GLN A 360 -17.22 0.59 -16.34
N VAL A 361 -16.15 1.39 -16.25
CA VAL A 361 -14.83 0.94 -15.76
C VAL A 361 -14.91 0.43 -14.33
N LEU A 362 -15.58 1.17 -13.43
CA LEU A 362 -15.69 0.75 -12.03
C LEU A 362 -16.51 -0.53 -11.88
N GLN A 363 -17.58 -0.71 -12.68
CA GLN A 363 -18.35 -1.94 -12.71
C GLN A 363 -17.55 -3.12 -13.26
N GLN A 364 -16.74 -2.91 -14.30
CA GLN A 364 -15.83 -3.92 -14.83
C GLN A 364 -14.79 -4.34 -13.79
N ARG A 365 -14.14 -3.38 -13.12
CA ARG A 365 -13.21 -3.64 -12.01
C ARG A 365 -13.87 -4.44 -10.89
N LYS A 366 -15.09 -4.07 -10.48
CA LYS A 366 -15.84 -4.79 -9.44
C LYS A 366 -16.12 -6.24 -9.84
N ARG A 367 -16.42 -6.52 -11.11
CA ARG A 367 -16.58 -7.87 -11.63
C ARG A 367 -15.26 -8.64 -11.62
N ALA A 368 -14.17 -8.01 -12.04
CA ALA A 368 -12.83 -8.59 -12.04
C ALA A 368 -12.39 -9.05 -10.64
N VAL A 369 -12.57 -8.19 -9.62
CA VAL A 369 -12.23 -8.53 -8.22
C VAL A 369 -13.03 -9.74 -7.73
N LYS A 370 -14.32 -9.84 -8.08
CA LYS A 370 -15.18 -10.96 -7.68
C LYS A 370 -14.72 -12.31 -8.24
N VAL A 371 -14.10 -12.32 -9.41
CA VAL A 371 -13.59 -13.55 -10.04
C VAL A 371 -12.14 -13.85 -9.66
N GLY A 372 -11.54 -13.06 -8.75
CA GLY A 372 -10.19 -13.29 -8.26
C GLY A 372 -9.09 -12.51 -8.98
N VAL A 373 -9.44 -11.50 -9.79
CA VAL A 373 -8.43 -10.56 -10.33
C VAL A 373 -8.05 -9.55 -9.25
N ASP A 374 -6.79 -9.60 -8.86
CA ASP A 374 -6.21 -8.85 -7.76
C ASP A 374 -4.86 -8.24 -8.14
N SER A 375 -4.52 -8.09 -9.41
CA SER A 375 -3.31 -7.36 -9.84
C SER A 375 -3.31 -7.18 -11.35
N THR A 376 -2.39 -6.36 -11.85
CA THR A 376 -2.15 -6.19 -13.28
C THR A 376 -0.65 -6.36 -13.60
N PRO A 377 -0.27 -6.94 -14.75
CA PRO A 377 -1.18 -7.56 -15.72
C PRO A 377 -1.69 -8.92 -15.22
N THR A 378 -2.98 -9.21 -15.36
CA THR A 378 -3.53 -10.56 -15.11
C THR A 378 -4.06 -11.09 -16.43
N VAL A 379 -3.69 -12.33 -16.79
CA VAL A 379 -4.12 -12.96 -18.04
C VAL A 379 -4.96 -14.19 -17.73
N LEU A 380 -6.10 -14.30 -18.41
CA LEU A 380 -6.91 -15.52 -18.42
C LEU A 380 -6.96 -16.10 -19.84
N ILE A 381 -6.84 -17.41 -19.97
CA ILE A 381 -7.04 -18.14 -21.23
C ILE A 381 -8.15 -19.15 -21.01
N ASN A 382 -9.28 -19.00 -21.71
CA ASN A 382 -10.48 -19.80 -21.51
C ASN A 382 -10.84 -19.99 -20.02
N GLY A 383 -10.77 -18.91 -19.24
CA GLY A 383 -11.10 -18.91 -17.81
C GLY A 383 -9.98 -19.38 -16.86
N HIS A 384 -8.86 -19.90 -17.36
CA HIS A 384 -7.70 -20.28 -16.54
C HIS A 384 -6.77 -19.10 -16.30
N PHE A 385 -6.37 -18.87 -15.06
CA PHE A 385 -5.38 -17.85 -14.71
C PHE A 385 -3.98 -18.28 -15.13
N VAL A 386 -3.23 -17.38 -15.77
CA VAL A 386 -1.87 -17.65 -16.25
C VAL A 386 -0.84 -17.01 -15.31
N GLU A 387 0.03 -17.83 -14.72
CA GLU A 387 1.16 -17.35 -13.92
C GLU A 387 2.35 -17.00 -14.85
N SER A 388 2.71 -17.94 -15.72
CA SER A 388 3.83 -17.82 -16.67
C SER A 388 3.46 -17.00 -17.93
N ARG A 389 3.66 -15.69 -17.88
CA ARG A 389 3.26 -14.73 -18.92
C ARG A 389 4.32 -14.43 -19.99
N THR A 390 5.19 -15.39 -20.32
CA THR A 390 6.12 -15.23 -21.47
C THR A 390 5.41 -15.49 -22.79
N GLN A 391 5.90 -14.94 -23.90
CA GLN A 391 5.33 -15.21 -25.23
C GLN A 391 5.24 -16.72 -25.52
N LYS A 392 6.30 -17.47 -25.21
CA LYS A 392 6.36 -18.92 -25.38
C LYS A 392 5.26 -19.64 -24.59
N CYS A 393 5.04 -19.24 -23.34
CA CYS A 393 4.03 -19.89 -22.50
C CYS A 393 2.60 -19.52 -22.91
N LEU A 394 2.34 -18.26 -23.23
CA LEU A 394 1.04 -17.84 -23.76
C LEU A 394 0.69 -18.60 -25.05
N ASN A 395 1.64 -18.73 -25.98
CA ASN A 395 1.44 -19.53 -27.19
C ASN A 395 1.14 -21.01 -26.86
N THR A 396 1.89 -21.61 -25.92
CA THR A 396 1.65 -22.99 -25.47
C THR A 396 0.23 -23.15 -24.92
N PHE A 397 -0.22 -22.25 -24.05
CA PHE A 397 -1.55 -22.31 -23.45
C PHE A 397 -2.66 -22.07 -24.46
N ILE A 398 -2.45 -21.18 -25.45
CA ILE A 398 -3.38 -20.98 -26.56
C ILE A 398 -3.54 -22.28 -27.37
N GLU A 399 -2.45 -22.95 -27.73
CA GLU A 399 -2.51 -24.24 -28.45
C GLU A 399 -3.17 -25.35 -27.63
N GLN A 400 -2.92 -25.37 -26.31
CA GLN A 400 -3.63 -26.26 -25.39
C GLN A 400 -5.13 -25.94 -25.33
N ALA A 401 -5.51 -24.66 -25.33
CA ALA A 401 -6.91 -24.25 -25.35
C ALA A 401 -7.60 -24.66 -26.67
N LYS A 402 -6.93 -24.49 -27.81
CA LYS A 402 -7.41 -24.90 -29.14
C LYS A 402 -7.63 -26.41 -29.22
N SER A 403 -6.74 -27.20 -28.60
CA SER A 403 -6.84 -28.66 -28.56
C SER A 403 -7.73 -29.22 -27.43
N GLY A 404 -8.29 -28.35 -26.57
CA GLY A 404 -9.11 -28.76 -25.43
C GLY A 404 -8.32 -29.45 -24.30
N THR A 405 -7.00 -29.27 -24.25
CA THR A 405 -6.11 -29.89 -23.26
C THR A 405 -5.66 -28.93 -22.16
N LEU A 406 -6.04 -27.64 -22.23
CA LEU A 406 -5.69 -26.63 -21.23
C LEU A 406 -6.20 -27.03 -19.83
N GLY A 407 -5.31 -26.96 -18.83
CA GLY A 407 -5.63 -27.32 -17.45
C GLY A 407 -5.78 -28.83 -17.18
N GLY A 408 -5.56 -29.68 -18.19
CA GLY A 408 -5.47 -31.13 -18.00
C GLY A 408 -4.12 -31.52 -17.42
N THR A 409 -4.09 -32.45 -16.47
CA THR A 409 -2.87 -33.18 -16.14
C THR A 409 -2.43 -33.93 -17.40
N ALA A 410 -1.22 -33.70 -17.89
CA ALA A 410 -0.67 -34.44 -19.02
C ALA A 410 -0.72 -35.95 -18.72
N SER A 411 -1.73 -36.65 -19.24
CA SER A 411 -1.81 -38.10 -19.24
C SER A 411 -0.85 -38.60 -20.32
N GLY A 412 0.39 -38.86 -19.93
CA GLY A 412 1.42 -39.49 -20.76
C GLY A 412 2.21 -40.50 -19.96
#